data_AF-A0AAD9WD42-F1
#
_entry.id   AF-A0AAD9WD42-F1
#
_cell.length_a   1.000
_cell.length_b   1.000
_cell.length_c   1.000
_cell.angle_alpha   90.00
_cell.angle_beta   90.00
_cell.angle_gamma   90.00
#
_symmetry.space_group_name_H-M   'P 1'
#
loop_
_entity.id
_entity.type
_entity.pdbx_description
1 polymer ?
#
loop_
_entity_poly.entity_id
_entity_poly.type
_entity_poly.pdbx_seq_one_letter_code
_entity_poly.pdbx_strand_id
1 'polypeptide(L)'
;MYFTTLLTSILLPSLAAAQLSGPVGPTTSRASKAKKVCNVLDYGGTASKTADIGPAITKAFADCKTGGTVYVPPGDYGMSTWVSLNGGSAWALQLDGIIYRTGTAGGHMLIIKGTTDFELFSSTSKGAIQGYGYEFHKNGEYGARILRLTKVKHFSVHDVALVDAPAFHFVIDTCDSGEVYNLAIRGGNLGGLDGIDVMGTNIHVHDVEVTNRDECVTVKSPSSDVLIENIYCNRSGGSAIGSLGADTAISNIEYRNIYTWQSNQMLMIKSNGGSGTVQNCTFSNFIGYSNAYSLNLDSYWASKSAASGAGVHYSGLSFSGWRGTAANGLTRGPIKVICPDAVPCTDISITDFNMWTDTGKSVVNTCRNAYGSGGCLKGSGSGSYPLVSQTVSTAPAGYAAAKMENDLQSDFGTDVEIPIPDIPTIFFPGTAPAVKLLGAS
;
A
#
# COMPACT_ATOMS: atom_id res chain seq x y z
N MET A 1 -13.67 28.18 55.13
CA MET A 1 -13.12 28.47 53.79
C MET A 1 -12.95 27.13 53.07
N TYR A 2 -13.96 26.73 52.30
CA TYR A 2 -13.89 25.52 51.47
C TYR A 2 -13.41 25.96 50.08
N PHE A 3 -12.18 25.60 49.71
CA PHE A 3 -11.67 25.80 48.36
C PHE A 3 -12.11 24.63 47.48
N THR A 4 -13.10 24.89 46.63
CA THR A 4 -13.51 23.99 45.56
C THR A 4 -12.52 24.15 44.41
N THR A 5 -11.58 23.23 44.25
CA THR A 5 -10.70 23.15 43.07
C THR A 5 -11.52 22.66 41.88
N LEU A 6 -11.83 23.59 40.98
CA LEU A 6 -12.40 23.32 39.67
C LEU A 6 -11.32 22.67 38.80
N LEU A 7 -11.41 21.36 38.55
CA LEU A 7 -10.59 20.69 37.52
C LEU A 7 -11.12 21.13 36.15
N THR A 8 -10.39 22.02 35.48
CA THR A 8 -10.57 22.31 34.05
C THR A 8 -9.96 21.15 33.25
N SER A 9 -10.81 20.26 32.77
CA SER A 9 -10.47 19.26 31.75
C SER A 9 -10.16 19.96 30.43
N ILE A 10 -8.88 20.16 30.14
CA ILE A 10 -8.40 20.56 28.81
C ILE A 10 -8.59 19.35 27.90
N LEU A 11 -9.66 19.37 27.09
CA LEU A 11 -9.76 18.50 25.92
C LEU A 11 -8.67 18.93 24.93
N LEU A 12 -7.54 18.23 24.94
CA LEU A 12 -6.61 18.24 23.81
C LEU A 12 -7.34 17.59 22.62
N PRO A 13 -7.49 18.29 21.49
CA PRO A 13 -8.04 17.66 20.29
C PRO A 13 -7.07 16.56 19.86
N SER A 14 -7.56 15.34 19.81
CA SER A 14 -6.87 14.20 19.22
C SER A 14 -6.59 14.50 17.74
N LEU A 15 -5.33 14.78 17.41
CA LEU A 15 -4.84 15.14 16.08
C LEU A 15 -4.85 13.99 15.04
N ALA A 16 -5.64 12.93 15.24
CA ALA A 16 -5.54 11.70 14.44
C ALA A 16 -6.68 11.46 13.42
N ALA A 17 -7.55 12.45 13.17
CA ALA A 17 -8.61 12.38 12.16
C ALA A 17 -8.37 13.31 10.94
N ALA A 18 -7.18 13.88 10.80
CA ALA A 18 -6.97 15.11 10.03
C ALA A 18 -6.63 14.94 8.52
N GLN A 19 -6.66 13.73 7.94
CA GLN A 19 -6.22 13.51 6.55
C GLN A 19 -7.26 12.85 5.63
N LEU A 20 -8.26 12.15 6.17
CA LEU A 20 -9.43 11.77 5.36
C LEU A 20 -10.34 12.99 5.24
N SER A 21 -10.86 13.25 4.05
CA SER A 21 -11.74 14.40 3.78
C SER A 21 -13.21 14.11 4.07
N GLY A 22 -13.57 12.85 4.37
CA GLY A 22 -14.90 12.44 4.77
C GLY A 22 -15.00 10.95 5.11
N PRO A 23 -16.22 10.41 5.31
CA PRO A 23 -16.41 8.97 5.50
C PRO A 23 -15.89 8.16 4.31
N VAL A 24 -15.30 7.01 4.62
CA VAL A 24 -14.87 6.00 3.64
C VAL A 24 -15.78 4.78 3.73
N GLY A 25 -15.68 3.88 2.75
CA GLY A 25 -16.41 2.62 2.75
C GLY A 25 -17.76 2.67 2.01
N PRO A 26 -18.48 1.53 1.95
CA PRO A 26 -19.78 1.45 1.32
C PRO A 26 -20.85 2.25 2.09
N THR A 27 -21.84 2.79 1.38
CA THR A 27 -22.92 3.59 1.98
C THR A 27 -24.12 2.76 2.43
N THR A 28 -24.23 1.51 1.98
CA THR A 28 -25.24 0.56 2.47
C THR A 28 -24.58 -0.71 3.04
N SER A 29 -25.23 -1.30 4.05
CA SER A 29 -24.69 -2.47 4.74
C SER A 29 -24.76 -3.74 3.89
N ARG A 30 -23.84 -4.69 4.17
CA ARG A 30 -23.89 -6.07 3.65
C ARG A 30 -25.28 -6.70 3.78
N ALA A 31 -25.94 -6.54 4.93
CA ALA A 31 -27.28 -7.08 5.15
C ALA A 31 -28.35 -6.50 4.21
N SER A 32 -28.22 -5.23 3.80
CA SER A 32 -29.10 -4.64 2.80
C SER A 32 -28.88 -5.25 1.42
N LYS A 33 -27.61 -5.44 1.03
CA LYS A 33 -27.19 -6.04 -0.25
C LYS A 33 -27.49 -7.54 -0.33
N ALA A 34 -27.57 -8.22 0.82
CA ALA A 34 -27.87 -9.65 0.93
C ALA A 34 -29.37 -9.98 0.72
N LYS A 35 -30.25 -9.00 0.53
CA LYS A 35 -31.66 -9.24 0.19
C LYS A 35 -31.84 -9.91 -1.17
N LYS A 36 -30.86 -9.76 -2.07
CA LYS A 36 -30.76 -10.50 -3.33
C LYS A 36 -29.36 -11.09 -3.44
N VAL A 37 -29.26 -12.41 -3.41
CA VAL A 37 -27.99 -13.12 -3.57
C VAL A 37 -27.98 -13.84 -4.90
N CYS A 38 -26.98 -13.56 -5.72
CA CYS A 38 -26.71 -14.23 -6.99
C CYS A 38 -25.51 -15.16 -6.77
N ASN A 39 -25.79 -16.39 -6.34
CA ASN A 39 -24.77 -17.42 -6.13
C ASN A 39 -24.26 -17.89 -7.49
N VAL A 40 -22.95 -17.80 -7.74
CA VAL A 40 -22.35 -18.15 -9.04
C VAL A 40 -22.67 -19.57 -9.51
N LEU A 41 -22.97 -20.50 -8.59
CA LEU A 41 -23.38 -21.87 -8.93
C LEU A 41 -24.72 -21.89 -9.70
N ASP A 42 -25.65 -20.99 -9.36
CA ASP A 42 -26.95 -20.86 -10.05
C ASP A 42 -26.81 -20.23 -11.45
N TYR A 43 -25.65 -19.66 -11.74
CA TYR A 43 -25.32 -19.01 -13.02
C TYR A 43 -24.36 -19.85 -13.89
N GLY A 44 -24.24 -21.15 -13.58
CA GLY A 44 -23.44 -22.12 -14.33
C GLY A 44 -21.99 -22.23 -13.84
N GLY A 45 -21.65 -21.63 -12.70
CA GLY A 45 -20.37 -21.85 -12.03
C GLY A 45 -20.27 -23.26 -11.48
N THR A 46 -19.07 -23.82 -11.44
CA THR A 46 -18.79 -25.15 -10.87
C THR A 46 -17.62 -25.02 -9.91
N ALA A 47 -17.75 -25.56 -8.70
CA ALA A 47 -16.65 -25.67 -7.75
C ALA A 47 -15.64 -26.73 -8.24
N SER A 48 -14.74 -26.30 -9.11
CA SER A 48 -13.59 -27.05 -9.60
C SER A 48 -12.45 -26.09 -9.91
N LYS A 49 -11.22 -26.44 -9.50
CA LYS A 49 -9.98 -25.70 -9.83
C LYS A 49 -9.77 -25.46 -11.33
N THR A 50 -10.45 -26.22 -12.20
CA THR A 50 -10.25 -26.15 -13.66
C THR A 50 -11.44 -25.59 -14.43
N ALA A 51 -12.65 -25.60 -13.85
CA ALA A 51 -13.84 -25.09 -14.53
C ALA A 51 -13.87 -23.56 -14.48
N ASP A 52 -14.15 -22.90 -15.61
CA ASP A 52 -14.11 -21.45 -15.72
C ASP A 52 -15.28 -20.76 -15.00
N ILE A 53 -14.97 -20.03 -13.94
CA ILE A 53 -15.94 -19.26 -13.15
C ILE A 53 -16.26 -17.90 -13.78
N GLY A 54 -15.44 -17.40 -14.70
CA GLY A 54 -15.58 -16.05 -15.28
C GLY A 54 -16.96 -15.75 -15.86
N PRO A 55 -17.55 -16.63 -16.70
CA PRO A 55 -18.89 -16.43 -17.24
C PRO A 55 -19.98 -16.43 -16.17
N ALA A 56 -19.83 -17.24 -15.12
CA ALA A 56 -20.79 -17.34 -14.03
C ALA A 56 -20.79 -16.06 -13.17
N ILE A 57 -19.61 -15.53 -12.82
CA ILE A 57 -19.48 -14.23 -12.13
C ILE A 57 -20.13 -13.12 -12.97
N THR A 58 -19.88 -13.08 -14.27
CA THR A 58 -20.43 -12.05 -15.17
C THR A 58 -21.95 -12.06 -15.19
N LYS A 59 -22.57 -13.25 -15.28
CA LYS A 59 -24.03 -13.40 -15.27
C LYS A 59 -24.63 -13.06 -13.90
N ALA A 60 -24.03 -13.57 -12.81
CA ALA A 60 -24.47 -13.26 -11.45
C ALA A 60 -24.40 -11.74 -11.17
N PHE A 61 -23.33 -11.08 -11.62
CA PHE A 61 -23.20 -9.63 -11.55
C PHE A 61 -24.29 -8.92 -12.35
N ALA A 62 -24.59 -9.34 -13.58
CA ALA A 62 -25.64 -8.71 -14.39
C ALA A 62 -26.98 -8.63 -13.64
N ASP A 63 -27.29 -9.65 -12.85
CA ASP A 63 -28.52 -9.74 -12.05
C ASP A 63 -28.41 -9.00 -10.70
N CYS A 64 -27.25 -9.00 -10.05
CA CYS A 64 -27.07 -8.44 -8.70
C CYS A 64 -26.37 -7.07 -8.64
N LYS A 65 -25.96 -6.49 -9.77
CA LYS A 65 -25.22 -5.21 -9.81
C LYS A 65 -25.96 -4.02 -9.22
N THR A 66 -27.27 -4.13 -8.99
CA THR A 66 -28.08 -3.09 -8.36
C THR A 66 -28.73 -3.63 -7.08
N GLY A 67 -28.16 -3.31 -5.92
CA GLY A 67 -28.74 -3.68 -4.62
C GLY A 67 -28.49 -5.12 -4.16
N GLY A 68 -27.69 -5.92 -4.89
CA GLY A 68 -27.52 -7.36 -4.64
C GLY A 68 -26.09 -7.77 -4.26
N THR A 69 -25.92 -9.06 -3.96
CA THR A 69 -24.64 -9.68 -3.64
C THR A 69 -24.33 -10.77 -4.65
N VAL A 70 -23.21 -10.67 -5.36
CA VAL A 70 -22.61 -11.80 -6.08
C VAL A 70 -21.88 -12.66 -5.05
N TYR A 71 -22.24 -13.93 -4.97
CA TYR A 71 -21.69 -14.85 -3.97
C TYR A 71 -20.90 -15.98 -4.62
N VAL A 72 -19.63 -16.10 -4.25
CA VAL A 72 -18.75 -17.23 -4.57
C VAL A 72 -18.62 -18.06 -3.29
N PRO A 73 -19.34 -19.20 -3.18
CA PRO A 73 -19.32 -20.01 -1.97
C PRO A 73 -17.96 -20.69 -1.71
N PRO A 74 -17.75 -21.27 -0.52
CA PRO A 74 -16.58 -22.08 -0.24
C PRO A 74 -16.38 -23.18 -1.28
N GLY A 75 -15.16 -23.29 -1.80
CA GLY A 75 -14.80 -24.21 -2.87
C GLY A 75 -13.63 -23.67 -3.67
N ASP A 76 -13.12 -24.50 -4.58
CA ASP A 76 -12.08 -24.10 -5.51
C ASP A 76 -12.68 -23.80 -6.90
N TYR A 77 -12.21 -22.76 -7.58
CA TYR A 77 -12.77 -22.32 -8.85
C TYR A 77 -11.68 -21.92 -9.83
N GLY A 78 -11.65 -22.52 -11.03
CA GLY A 78 -10.78 -22.07 -12.11
C GLY A 78 -11.26 -20.76 -12.71
N MET A 79 -10.34 -19.94 -13.22
CA MET A 79 -10.67 -18.75 -14.01
C MET A 79 -9.80 -18.71 -15.26
N SER A 80 -10.41 -19.04 -16.40
CA SER A 80 -9.76 -18.96 -17.71
C SER A 80 -10.14 -17.70 -18.49
N THR A 81 -11.27 -17.08 -18.16
CA THR A 81 -11.70 -15.83 -18.77
C THR A 81 -11.78 -14.72 -17.73
N TRP A 82 -11.15 -13.59 -18.05
CA TRP A 82 -11.14 -12.39 -17.19
C TRP A 82 -12.49 -11.70 -17.19
N VAL A 83 -12.82 -11.07 -16.06
CA VAL A 83 -14.12 -10.41 -15.86
C VAL A 83 -13.96 -8.91 -15.65
N SER A 84 -14.84 -8.14 -16.29
CA SER A 84 -14.94 -6.69 -16.12
C SER A 84 -16.37 -6.33 -15.72
N LEU A 85 -16.57 -6.05 -14.44
CA LEU A 85 -17.85 -5.76 -13.82
C LEU A 85 -18.07 -4.24 -13.78
N ASN A 86 -18.92 -3.74 -14.67
CA ASN A 86 -19.10 -2.31 -14.92
C ASN A 86 -20.48 -1.81 -14.50
N GLY A 87 -20.54 -0.63 -13.89
CA GLY A 87 -21.79 0.10 -13.66
C GLY A 87 -22.67 -0.47 -12.55
N GLY A 88 -22.06 -0.98 -11.48
CA GLY A 88 -22.81 -1.44 -10.30
C GLY A 88 -23.16 -0.30 -9.32
N SER A 89 -24.21 -0.50 -8.54
CA SER A 89 -24.67 0.42 -7.50
C SER A 89 -25.21 -0.37 -6.31
N ALA A 90 -24.71 -0.07 -5.11
CA ALA A 90 -25.15 -0.71 -3.87
C ALA A 90 -25.06 -2.25 -3.94
N TRP A 91 -23.89 -2.78 -4.32
CA TRP A 91 -23.72 -4.22 -4.51
C TRP A 91 -22.45 -4.73 -3.84
N ALA A 92 -22.34 -6.05 -3.66
CA ALA A 92 -21.18 -6.69 -3.07
C ALA A 92 -20.72 -7.93 -3.83
N LEU A 93 -19.43 -8.22 -3.77
CA LEU A 93 -18.83 -9.49 -4.14
C LEU A 93 -18.37 -10.20 -2.87
N GLN A 94 -19.12 -11.20 -2.43
CA GLN A 94 -18.74 -12.06 -1.32
C GLN A 94 -17.95 -13.26 -1.87
N LEU A 95 -16.64 -13.28 -1.59
CA LEU A 95 -15.69 -14.31 -2.00
C LEU A 95 -15.36 -15.19 -0.79
N ASP A 96 -16.03 -16.33 -0.65
CA ASP A 96 -15.72 -17.34 0.39
C ASP A 96 -14.99 -18.56 -0.16
N GLY A 97 -14.90 -18.68 -1.49
CA GLY A 97 -14.06 -19.66 -2.18
C GLY A 97 -12.68 -19.14 -2.58
N ILE A 98 -11.93 -19.99 -3.27
CA ILE A 98 -10.61 -19.67 -3.83
C ILE A 98 -10.70 -19.70 -5.35
N ILE A 99 -10.30 -18.59 -6.00
CA ILE A 99 -10.19 -18.51 -7.45
C ILE A 99 -8.75 -18.80 -7.87
N TYR A 100 -8.55 -19.78 -8.75
CA TYR A 100 -7.26 -20.16 -9.32
C TYR A 100 -7.18 -19.70 -10.78
N ARG A 101 -6.11 -18.97 -11.12
CA ARG A 101 -5.84 -18.62 -12.51
C ARG A 101 -5.60 -19.88 -13.34
N THR A 102 -6.39 -20.07 -14.40
CA THR A 102 -6.12 -21.07 -15.45
C THR A 102 -5.91 -20.41 -16.81
N GLY A 103 -6.35 -19.16 -16.98
CA GLY A 103 -6.17 -18.37 -18.19
C GLY A 103 -4.77 -17.76 -18.31
N THR A 104 -4.36 -17.43 -19.53
CA THR A 104 -3.02 -16.88 -19.83
C THR A 104 -3.07 -15.51 -20.49
N ALA A 105 -4.25 -14.95 -20.72
CA ALA A 105 -4.40 -13.64 -21.35
C ALA A 105 -3.77 -12.54 -20.47
N GLY A 106 -3.24 -11.49 -21.10
CA GLY A 106 -2.83 -10.28 -20.38
C GLY A 106 -4.00 -9.50 -19.79
N GLY A 107 -3.73 -8.37 -19.15
CA GLY A 107 -4.75 -7.49 -18.57
C GLY A 107 -4.94 -7.70 -17.08
N HIS A 108 -6.19 -7.82 -16.62
CA HIS A 108 -6.58 -7.97 -15.22
C HIS A 108 -7.59 -9.11 -15.09
N MET A 109 -7.40 -10.03 -14.14
CA MET A 109 -8.34 -11.13 -13.90
C MET A 109 -9.73 -10.61 -13.49
N LEU A 110 -9.77 -9.65 -12.58
CA LEU A 110 -10.99 -9.00 -12.10
C LEU A 110 -10.86 -7.47 -12.16
N ILE A 111 -11.75 -6.83 -12.93
CA ILE A 111 -11.92 -5.38 -12.96
C ILE A 111 -13.29 -5.01 -12.40
N ILE A 112 -13.31 -4.13 -11.40
CA ILE A 112 -14.52 -3.43 -10.96
C ILE A 112 -14.45 -2.00 -11.48
N LYS A 113 -15.45 -1.57 -12.25
CA LYS A 113 -15.41 -0.30 -12.98
C LYS A 113 -16.69 0.51 -12.81
N GLY A 114 -16.52 1.83 -12.71
CA GLY A 114 -17.63 2.79 -12.82
C GLY A 114 -18.77 2.46 -11.85
N THR A 115 -18.42 2.13 -10.62
CA THR A 115 -19.31 1.54 -9.62
C THR A 115 -19.39 2.45 -8.39
N THR A 116 -20.52 2.46 -7.70
CA THR A 116 -20.67 3.16 -6.42
C THR A 116 -21.28 2.26 -5.35
N ASP A 117 -20.94 2.48 -4.08
CA ASP A 117 -21.43 1.68 -2.94
C ASP A 117 -21.13 0.18 -3.12
N PHE A 118 -19.84 -0.16 -3.11
CA PHE A 118 -19.32 -1.48 -3.45
C PHE A 118 -18.54 -2.12 -2.31
N GLU A 119 -18.66 -3.43 -2.13
CA GLU A 119 -17.90 -4.16 -1.13
C GLU A 119 -17.38 -5.49 -1.70
N LEU A 120 -16.07 -5.72 -1.63
CA LEU A 120 -15.44 -7.03 -1.87
C LEU A 120 -14.97 -7.58 -0.52
N PHE A 121 -15.47 -8.75 -0.14
CA PHE A 121 -15.12 -9.33 1.16
C PHE A 121 -15.19 -10.85 1.19
N SER A 122 -14.56 -11.46 2.19
CA SER A 122 -14.84 -12.84 2.61
C SER A 122 -15.52 -12.83 3.98
N SER A 123 -16.63 -13.56 4.12
CA SER A 123 -17.28 -13.77 5.42
C SER A 123 -16.47 -14.67 6.35
N THR A 124 -15.55 -15.46 5.77
CA THR A 124 -14.72 -16.44 6.48
C THR A 124 -13.29 -15.95 6.73
N SER A 125 -12.91 -14.79 6.17
CA SER A 125 -11.53 -14.30 6.10
C SER A 125 -10.56 -15.30 5.42
N LYS A 126 -11.09 -16.18 4.56
CA LYS A 126 -10.34 -17.23 3.84
C LYS A 126 -10.51 -17.17 2.32
N GLY A 127 -11.35 -16.26 1.83
CA GLY A 127 -11.48 -16.01 0.40
C GLY A 127 -10.16 -15.57 -0.21
N ALA A 128 -9.78 -16.15 -1.34
CA ALA A 128 -8.50 -15.85 -1.97
C ALA A 128 -8.54 -15.90 -3.49
N ILE A 129 -7.58 -15.21 -4.11
CA ILE A 129 -7.27 -15.36 -5.54
C ILE A 129 -5.81 -15.81 -5.68
N GLN A 130 -5.63 -17.05 -6.15
CA GLN A 130 -4.35 -17.66 -6.48
C GLN A 130 -4.01 -17.37 -7.95
N GLY A 131 -3.04 -16.49 -8.17
CA GLY A 131 -2.65 -15.98 -9.48
C GLY A 131 -1.70 -16.88 -10.26
N TYR A 132 -1.02 -17.83 -9.62
CA TYR A 132 -0.02 -18.71 -10.26
C TYR A 132 0.98 -17.93 -11.14
N GLY A 133 1.48 -16.83 -10.62
CA GLY A 133 2.48 -15.96 -11.23
C GLY A 133 3.80 -16.67 -11.48
N TYR A 134 4.20 -17.59 -10.62
CA TYR A 134 5.42 -18.40 -10.79
C TYR A 134 5.49 -19.12 -12.15
N GLU A 135 4.35 -19.46 -12.77
CA GLU A 135 4.30 -20.07 -14.09
C GLU A 135 4.84 -19.15 -15.20
N PHE A 136 4.71 -17.83 -15.03
CA PHE A 136 5.29 -16.81 -15.89
C PHE A 136 6.71 -16.46 -15.45
N HIS A 137 6.92 -16.26 -14.14
CA HIS A 137 8.19 -15.74 -13.62
C HIS A 137 9.36 -16.71 -13.82
N LYS A 138 9.12 -18.04 -13.76
CA LYS A 138 10.14 -19.05 -14.08
C LYS A 138 10.69 -18.98 -15.51
N ASN A 139 9.97 -18.30 -16.40
CA ASN A 139 10.36 -18.05 -17.79
C ASN A 139 10.84 -16.60 -18.02
N GLY A 140 10.92 -15.79 -16.97
CA GLY A 140 11.26 -14.36 -17.08
C GLY A 140 10.14 -13.49 -17.67
N GLU A 141 8.89 -13.96 -17.59
CA GLU A 141 7.72 -13.28 -18.15
C GLU A 141 6.80 -12.73 -17.05
N TYR A 142 5.90 -11.82 -17.44
CA TYR A 142 4.79 -11.35 -16.61
C TYR A 142 3.47 -11.66 -17.30
N GLY A 143 2.41 -11.88 -16.52
CA GLY A 143 1.06 -12.16 -17.02
C GLY A 143 0.04 -11.08 -16.68
N ALA A 144 -1.19 -11.52 -16.38
CA ALA A 144 -2.25 -10.64 -15.89
C ALA A 144 -1.96 -10.09 -14.48
N ARG A 145 -2.60 -8.97 -14.16
CA ARG A 145 -2.77 -8.48 -12.79
C ARG A 145 -3.98 -9.18 -12.17
N ILE A 146 -4.07 -9.24 -10.84
CA ILE A 146 -5.23 -9.87 -10.19
C ILE A 146 -6.43 -8.92 -10.16
N LEU A 147 -6.37 -7.85 -9.39
CA LEU A 147 -7.52 -6.97 -9.10
C LEU A 147 -7.27 -5.53 -9.56
N ARG A 148 -8.26 -4.93 -10.23
CA ARG A 148 -8.31 -3.48 -10.46
C ARG A 148 -9.67 -2.91 -10.10
N LEU A 149 -9.68 -1.88 -9.26
CA LEU A 149 -10.80 -0.97 -9.12
C LEU A 149 -10.50 0.28 -9.96
N THR A 150 -11.43 0.70 -10.82
CA THR A 150 -11.27 1.93 -11.61
C THR A 150 -12.55 2.77 -11.63
N LYS A 151 -12.44 4.03 -11.20
CA LYS A 151 -13.60 4.93 -11.05
C LYS A 151 -14.67 4.34 -10.14
N VAL A 152 -14.25 3.82 -8.99
CA VAL A 152 -15.15 3.27 -7.96
C VAL A 152 -15.27 4.27 -6.82
N LYS A 153 -16.50 4.47 -6.33
CA LYS A 153 -16.81 5.38 -5.22
C LYS A 153 -17.46 4.65 -4.06
N HIS A 154 -17.21 5.08 -2.82
CA HIS A 154 -17.83 4.53 -1.62
C HIS A 154 -17.66 3.01 -1.56
N PHE A 155 -16.44 2.55 -1.28
CA PHE A 155 -16.14 1.14 -1.40
C PHE A 155 -15.29 0.60 -0.26
N SER A 156 -15.37 -0.70 -0.04
CA SER A 156 -14.36 -1.41 0.71
C SER A 156 -13.88 -2.70 0.05
N VAL A 157 -12.63 -3.07 0.32
CA VAL A 157 -12.03 -4.35 -0.04
C VAL A 157 -11.34 -4.92 1.18
N HIS A 158 -11.81 -6.04 1.71
CA HIS A 158 -11.27 -6.56 2.97
C HIS A 158 -11.43 -8.07 3.17
N ASP A 159 -10.73 -8.62 4.15
CA ASP A 159 -10.82 -10.02 4.56
C ASP A 159 -10.53 -11.03 3.42
N VAL A 160 -9.66 -10.68 2.47
CA VAL A 160 -9.27 -11.58 1.36
C VAL A 160 -7.76 -11.65 1.19
N ALA A 161 -7.28 -12.75 0.61
CA ALA A 161 -5.88 -12.92 0.23
C ALA A 161 -5.68 -12.79 -1.30
N LEU A 162 -4.64 -12.08 -1.73
CA LEU A 162 -4.22 -11.99 -3.13
C LEU A 162 -2.82 -12.60 -3.26
N VAL A 163 -2.71 -13.69 -4.01
CA VAL A 163 -1.53 -14.55 -3.95
C VAL A 163 -0.94 -14.72 -5.32
N ASP A 164 0.38 -14.57 -5.43
CA ASP A 164 1.19 -14.90 -6.59
C ASP A 164 0.65 -14.29 -7.88
N ALA A 165 0.48 -12.97 -7.90
CA ALA A 165 0.07 -12.29 -9.11
C ALA A 165 1.14 -12.48 -10.22
N PRO A 166 0.74 -12.79 -11.46
CA PRO A 166 1.68 -12.77 -12.58
C PRO A 166 2.28 -11.39 -12.86
N ALA A 167 1.63 -10.32 -12.39
CA ALA A 167 2.12 -8.95 -12.36
C ALA A 167 1.66 -8.28 -11.03
N PHE A 168 0.85 -7.22 -11.09
CA PHE A 168 0.36 -6.50 -9.89
C PHE A 168 -0.80 -7.24 -9.21
N HIS A 169 -0.85 -7.17 -7.87
CA HIS A 169 -1.90 -7.79 -7.08
C HIS A 169 -3.17 -6.92 -7.05
N PHE A 170 -3.07 -5.65 -6.61
CA PHE A 170 -4.21 -4.77 -6.47
C PHE A 170 -3.91 -3.34 -6.94
N VAL A 171 -4.69 -2.87 -7.91
CA VAL A 171 -4.64 -1.48 -8.39
C VAL A 171 -5.94 -0.75 -8.07
N ILE A 172 -5.84 0.37 -7.37
CA ILE A 172 -6.90 1.35 -7.14
C ILE A 172 -6.63 2.54 -8.05
N ASP A 173 -7.48 2.73 -9.05
CA ASP A 173 -7.28 3.71 -10.11
C ASP A 173 -8.41 4.73 -10.15
N THR A 174 -8.10 5.98 -9.85
CA THR A 174 -9.06 7.10 -9.89
C THR A 174 -10.31 6.80 -9.05
N CYS A 175 -10.12 6.28 -7.83
CA CYS A 175 -11.22 5.92 -6.91
C CYS A 175 -11.42 6.98 -5.82
N ASP A 176 -12.54 6.90 -5.10
CA ASP A 176 -12.99 7.93 -4.17
C ASP A 176 -13.70 7.31 -2.94
N SER A 177 -13.37 7.76 -1.73
CA SER A 177 -14.08 7.39 -0.49
C SER A 177 -14.04 5.88 -0.22
N GLY A 178 -12.82 5.33 -0.18
CA GLY A 178 -12.55 3.89 -0.13
C GLY A 178 -11.84 3.45 1.15
N GLU A 179 -12.13 2.24 1.62
CA GLU A 179 -11.49 1.61 2.79
C GLU A 179 -10.94 0.22 2.42
N VAL A 180 -9.66 -0.03 2.66
CA VAL A 180 -9.01 -1.31 2.33
C VAL A 180 -8.30 -1.85 3.55
N TYR A 181 -8.67 -3.05 3.99
CA TYR A 181 -8.13 -3.58 5.24
C TYR A 181 -8.20 -5.08 5.40
N ASN A 182 -7.52 -5.62 6.40
CA ASN A 182 -7.46 -7.06 6.67
C ASN A 182 -7.12 -7.84 5.41
N LEU A 183 -6.04 -7.46 4.73
CA LEU A 183 -5.55 -8.16 3.54
C LEU A 183 -4.22 -8.83 3.79
N ALA A 184 -4.04 -9.99 3.18
CA ALA A 184 -2.73 -10.61 3.02
C ALA A 184 -2.38 -10.70 1.53
N ILE A 185 -1.30 -10.04 1.13
CA ILE A 185 -0.78 -10.07 -0.23
C ILE A 185 0.57 -10.76 -0.22
N ARG A 186 0.72 -11.82 -1.03
CA ARG A 186 1.95 -12.61 -1.08
C ARG A 186 2.31 -12.98 -2.51
N GLY A 187 3.31 -12.32 -3.05
CA GLY A 187 3.87 -12.56 -4.38
C GLY A 187 5.31 -13.06 -4.36
N GLY A 188 5.86 -13.28 -5.56
CA GLY A 188 7.24 -13.71 -5.75
C GLY A 188 8.29 -12.63 -5.43
N ASN A 189 9.55 -13.04 -5.34
CA ASN A 189 10.69 -12.18 -5.05
C ASN A 189 11.23 -11.48 -6.32
N LEU A 190 10.37 -10.73 -7.01
CA LEU A 190 10.70 -10.03 -8.26
C LEU A 190 10.06 -8.63 -8.30
N GLY A 191 10.72 -7.67 -8.96
CA GLY A 191 10.13 -6.37 -9.26
C GLY A 191 8.90 -6.51 -10.19
N GLY A 192 8.07 -5.47 -10.29
CA GLY A 192 6.84 -5.50 -11.09
C GLY A 192 5.72 -6.40 -10.53
N LEU A 193 5.86 -6.86 -9.28
CA LEU A 193 4.88 -7.66 -8.53
C LEU A 193 4.20 -6.84 -7.42
N ASP A 194 3.83 -5.61 -7.76
CA ASP A 194 3.28 -4.57 -6.89
C ASP A 194 2.14 -5.12 -6.02
N GLY A 195 2.14 -4.74 -4.74
CA GLY A 195 1.11 -5.09 -3.77
C GLY A 195 -0.15 -4.26 -4.00
N ILE A 196 -0.17 -3.05 -3.43
CA ILE A 196 -1.28 -2.09 -3.60
C ILE A 196 -0.77 -0.79 -4.21
N ASP A 197 -1.27 -0.47 -5.39
CA ASP A 197 -1.11 0.84 -6.03
C ASP A 197 -2.36 1.70 -5.83
N VAL A 198 -2.21 2.89 -5.25
CA VAL A 198 -3.32 3.79 -4.89
C VAL A 198 -3.28 5.07 -5.71
N MET A 199 -4.32 5.31 -6.50
CA MET A 199 -4.60 6.58 -7.17
C MET A 199 -6.04 6.99 -6.87
N GLY A 200 -6.25 8.06 -6.12
CA GLY A 200 -7.59 8.47 -5.72
C GLY A 200 -7.65 9.52 -4.64
N THR A 201 -8.87 9.80 -4.18
CA THR A 201 -9.14 10.79 -3.14
C THR A 201 -9.91 10.16 -1.97
N ASN A 202 -9.62 10.57 -0.74
CA ASN A 202 -10.32 10.09 0.45
C ASN A 202 -10.23 8.56 0.59
N ILE A 203 -9.00 8.03 0.65
CA ILE A 203 -8.75 6.58 0.69
C ILE A 203 -8.04 6.22 1.99
N HIS A 204 -8.57 5.22 2.70
CA HIS A 204 -7.97 4.65 3.89
C HIS A 204 -7.50 3.22 3.60
N VAL A 205 -6.21 2.96 3.78
CA VAL A 205 -5.65 1.60 3.71
C VAL A 205 -5.06 1.28 5.07
N HIS A 206 -5.51 0.21 5.71
CA HIS A 206 -4.95 -0.16 7.00
C HIS A 206 -4.95 -1.66 7.25
N ASP A 207 -4.08 -2.15 8.13
CA ASP A 207 -4.06 -3.55 8.53
C ASP A 207 -3.85 -4.49 7.31
N VAL A 208 -2.75 -4.26 6.59
CA VAL A 208 -2.37 -5.02 5.38
C VAL A 208 -0.96 -5.56 5.52
N GLU A 209 -0.77 -6.85 5.22
CA GLU A 209 0.55 -7.46 5.04
C GLU A 209 0.85 -7.63 3.55
N VAL A 210 2.07 -7.24 3.13
CA VAL A 210 2.57 -7.44 1.77
C VAL A 210 3.94 -8.11 1.78
N THR A 211 4.07 -9.21 1.05
CA THR A 211 5.34 -9.85 0.68
C THR A 211 5.48 -9.85 -0.84
N ASN A 212 6.58 -9.32 -1.36
CA ASN A 212 6.92 -9.26 -2.80
C ASN A 212 8.36 -8.71 -2.97
N ARG A 213 8.71 -8.13 -4.13
CA ARG A 213 9.96 -7.34 -4.27
C ARG A 213 9.78 -5.99 -4.95
N ASP A 214 8.55 -5.50 -5.01
CA ASP A 214 8.17 -4.17 -5.51
C ASP A 214 7.25 -3.44 -4.52
N GLU A 215 6.40 -2.53 -4.99
CA GLU A 215 5.53 -1.70 -4.15
C GLU A 215 4.84 -2.50 -3.02
N CYS A 216 4.95 -2.03 -1.79
CA CYS A 216 4.15 -2.52 -0.66
C CYS A 216 2.74 -1.93 -0.76
N VAL A 217 2.52 -0.77 -0.13
CA VAL A 217 1.40 0.13 -0.41
C VAL A 217 1.98 1.44 -0.92
N THR A 218 1.64 1.82 -2.15
CA THR A 218 2.25 2.94 -2.87
C THR A 218 1.22 3.90 -3.43
N VAL A 219 1.40 5.19 -3.19
CA VAL A 219 0.55 6.25 -3.74
C VAL A 219 1.08 6.70 -5.10
N LYS A 220 0.19 6.80 -6.10
CA LYS A 220 0.43 7.34 -7.44
C LYS A 220 -0.27 8.70 -7.60
N SER A 221 0.10 9.42 -8.66
CA SER A 221 -0.51 10.73 -8.99
C SER A 221 -1.62 10.57 -10.04
N PRO A 222 -2.73 11.32 -9.95
CA PRO A 222 -3.07 12.25 -8.86
C PRO A 222 -3.66 11.53 -7.64
N SER A 223 -3.38 12.02 -6.43
CA SER A 223 -4.03 11.55 -5.20
C SER A 223 -4.16 12.64 -4.16
N SER A 224 -5.23 12.63 -3.37
CA SER A 224 -5.38 13.52 -2.22
C SER A 224 -6.07 12.87 -1.04
N ASP A 225 -5.78 13.31 0.18
CA ASP A 225 -6.53 12.91 1.37
C ASP A 225 -6.48 11.38 1.57
N VAL A 226 -5.26 10.84 1.59
CA VAL A 226 -5.01 9.39 1.69
C VAL A 226 -4.33 9.08 3.02
N LEU A 227 -4.92 8.14 3.77
CA LEU A 227 -4.39 7.64 5.02
C LEU A 227 -3.97 6.17 4.86
N ILE A 228 -2.72 5.86 5.17
CA ILE A 228 -2.15 4.52 5.11
C ILE A 228 -1.56 4.19 6.48
N GLU A 229 -2.06 3.17 7.16
CA GLU A 229 -1.58 2.84 8.50
C GLU A 229 -1.56 1.37 8.86
N ASN A 230 -0.75 0.98 9.86
CA ASN A 230 -0.64 -0.42 10.29
C ASN A 230 -0.33 -1.35 9.11
N ILE A 231 0.76 -1.05 8.40
CA ILE A 231 1.18 -1.81 7.22
C ILE A 231 2.40 -2.64 7.57
N TYR A 232 2.35 -3.92 7.21
CA TYR A 232 3.44 -4.85 7.37
C TYR A 232 4.06 -5.21 6.02
N CYS A 233 5.14 -4.54 5.65
CA CYS A 233 5.94 -4.87 4.48
C CYS A 233 6.96 -5.96 4.84
N ASN A 234 6.56 -7.22 4.72
CA ASN A 234 7.31 -8.39 5.16
C ASN A 234 8.11 -8.99 4.00
N ARG A 235 9.36 -8.55 3.80
CA ARG A 235 10.14 -8.76 2.57
C ARG A 235 9.38 -8.26 1.35
N SER A 236 9.43 -6.95 1.13
CA SER A 236 8.79 -6.25 0.01
C SER A 236 9.81 -5.40 -0.74
N GLY A 237 9.40 -4.65 -1.77
CA GLY A 237 10.11 -3.42 -2.13
C GLY A 237 9.94 -2.34 -1.07
N GLY A 238 8.82 -2.31 -0.36
CA GLY A 238 8.48 -1.30 0.65
C GLY A 238 7.55 -0.23 0.11
N SER A 239 7.02 0.60 0.99
CA SER A 239 6.07 1.67 0.61
C SER A 239 6.75 2.75 -0.23
N ALA A 240 5.96 3.42 -1.07
CA ALA A 240 6.47 4.51 -1.89
C ALA A 240 5.42 5.57 -2.25
N ILE A 241 5.90 6.66 -2.84
CA ILE A 241 5.12 7.58 -3.65
C ILE A 241 5.77 7.66 -5.04
N GLY A 242 4.98 7.44 -6.08
CA GLY A 242 5.39 7.54 -7.49
C GLY A 242 5.46 6.20 -8.23
N SER A 243 6.07 6.12 -9.40
CA SER A 243 6.91 7.17 -9.98
C SER A 243 6.14 8.41 -10.43
N LEU A 244 6.69 9.58 -10.15
CA LEU A 244 6.11 10.88 -10.48
C LEU A 244 6.72 11.44 -11.77
N GLY A 245 5.97 12.32 -12.45
CA GLY A 245 6.33 12.84 -13.77
C GLY A 245 5.74 14.22 -14.02
N ALA A 246 5.32 14.49 -15.26
CA ALA A 246 4.63 15.74 -15.58
C ALA A 246 3.28 15.82 -14.84
N ASP A 247 2.91 17.05 -14.47
CA ASP A 247 1.62 17.41 -13.89
C ASP A 247 1.27 16.59 -12.64
N THR A 248 2.29 16.31 -11.83
CA THR A 248 2.11 15.62 -10.55
C THR A 248 1.19 16.45 -9.63
N ALA A 249 0.21 15.79 -9.03
CA ALA A 249 -0.74 16.43 -8.12
C ALA A 249 -1.01 15.48 -6.94
N ILE A 250 -0.17 15.58 -5.90
CA ILE A 250 -0.30 14.81 -4.68
C ILE A 250 -0.38 15.76 -3.49
N SER A 251 -1.40 15.60 -2.64
CA SER A 251 -1.54 16.40 -1.43
C SER A 251 -2.15 15.62 -0.27
N ASN A 252 -1.86 15.98 0.97
CA ASN A 252 -2.58 15.46 2.15
C ASN A 252 -2.47 13.92 2.25
N ILE A 253 -1.23 13.42 2.29
CA ILE A 253 -0.96 11.99 2.39
C ILE A 253 -0.36 11.69 3.76
N GLU A 254 -0.91 10.72 4.47
CA GLU A 254 -0.35 10.25 5.73
C GLU A 254 -0.03 8.77 5.67
N TYR A 255 1.21 8.44 6.03
CA TYR A 255 1.61 7.08 6.40
C TYR A 255 1.93 7.06 7.89
N ARG A 256 1.35 6.15 8.65
CA ARG A 256 1.71 5.95 10.06
C ARG A 256 1.72 4.49 10.49
N ASN A 257 2.57 4.14 11.45
CA ASN A 257 2.68 2.75 11.95
C ASN A 257 3.02 1.77 10.82
N ILE A 258 4.15 2.01 10.15
CA ILE A 258 4.60 1.16 9.03
C ILE A 258 5.78 0.32 9.50
N TYR A 259 5.64 -1.00 9.46
CA TYR A 259 6.69 -1.95 9.78
C TYR A 259 7.28 -2.52 8.48
N THR A 260 8.60 -2.49 8.33
CA THR A 260 9.26 -2.90 7.10
C THR A 260 10.49 -3.77 7.35
N TRP A 261 10.41 -5.02 6.92
CA TRP A 261 11.44 -6.04 7.13
C TRP A 261 12.10 -6.43 5.80
N GLN A 262 13.43 -6.43 5.76
CA GLN A 262 14.26 -6.91 4.65
C GLN A 262 13.79 -6.50 3.23
N SER A 263 13.40 -5.23 3.12
CA SER A 263 12.85 -4.64 1.90
C SER A 263 13.83 -3.72 1.18
N ASN A 264 13.47 -3.24 -0.01
CA ASN A 264 14.32 -2.27 -0.73
C ASN A 264 14.39 -0.92 0.01
N GLN A 265 13.28 -0.46 0.57
CA GLN A 265 13.21 0.77 1.39
C GLN A 265 12.16 0.66 2.50
N MET A 266 12.21 1.56 3.47
CA MET A 266 11.06 1.82 4.35
C MET A 266 10.05 2.76 3.64
N LEU A 267 10.54 3.82 3.01
CA LEU A 267 9.76 4.68 2.11
C LEU A 267 10.63 5.23 1.00
N MET A 268 10.11 5.21 -0.23
CA MET A 268 10.73 5.89 -1.36
C MET A 268 9.78 6.89 -2.00
N ILE A 269 10.22 8.12 -2.24
CA ILE A 269 9.51 9.09 -3.07
C ILE A 269 10.32 9.25 -4.36
N LYS A 270 9.80 8.78 -5.49
CA LYS A 270 10.58 8.61 -6.73
C LYS A 270 10.05 9.46 -7.88
N SER A 271 10.93 10.25 -8.49
CA SER A 271 10.68 10.98 -9.74
C SER A 271 11.95 11.06 -10.60
N ASN A 272 11.80 11.48 -11.85
CA ASN A 272 12.92 11.86 -12.70
C ASN A 272 12.43 12.92 -13.69
N GLY A 273 12.86 14.17 -13.51
CA GLY A 273 12.26 15.34 -14.20
C GLY A 273 10.81 15.58 -13.79
N GLY A 274 9.97 16.06 -14.71
CA GLY A 274 8.54 16.28 -14.48
C GLY A 274 8.19 17.68 -13.98
N SER A 275 6.95 17.83 -13.50
CA SER A 275 6.36 19.09 -13.02
C SER A 275 5.24 18.80 -12.01
N GLY A 276 4.67 19.85 -11.41
CA GLY A 276 3.61 19.72 -10.42
C GLY A 276 4.15 19.56 -8.99
N THR A 277 3.32 19.09 -8.06
CA THR A 277 3.61 19.13 -6.62
C THR A 277 3.30 17.83 -5.88
N VAL A 278 4.11 17.57 -4.85
CA VAL A 278 3.79 16.69 -3.72
C VAL A 278 3.84 17.55 -2.47
N GLN A 279 2.70 17.71 -1.79
CA GLN A 279 2.61 18.65 -0.68
C GLN A 279 1.84 18.14 0.54
N ASN A 280 2.13 18.67 1.72
CA ASN A 280 1.40 18.39 2.96
C ASN A 280 1.32 16.88 3.27
N CYS A 281 2.47 16.20 3.31
CA CYS A 281 2.51 14.76 3.59
C CYS A 281 3.23 14.46 4.90
N THR A 282 2.73 13.49 5.65
CA THR A 282 3.27 13.07 6.95
C THR A 282 3.62 11.59 6.93
N PHE A 283 4.82 11.24 7.36
CA PHE A 283 5.33 9.87 7.40
C PHE A 283 5.86 9.59 8.81
N SER A 284 4.99 9.04 9.67
CA SER A 284 5.26 8.95 11.10
C SER A 284 5.33 7.51 11.61
N ASN A 285 6.09 7.27 12.68
CA ASN A 285 6.17 5.99 13.36
C ASN A 285 6.47 4.80 12.42
N PHE A 286 7.63 4.85 11.76
CA PHE A 286 8.12 3.73 10.96
C PHE A 286 9.12 2.91 11.77
N ILE A 287 9.02 1.59 11.68
CA ILE A 287 10.01 0.65 12.20
C ILE A 287 10.55 -0.16 11.03
N GLY A 288 11.87 -0.23 10.86
CA GLY A 288 12.45 -1.04 9.79
C GLY A 288 13.75 -1.71 10.15
N TYR A 289 13.97 -2.90 9.60
CA TYR A 289 15.16 -3.70 9.90
C TYR A 289 15.73 -4.33 8.64
N SER A 290 17.05 -4.22 8.49
CA SER A 290 17.82 -4.83 7.40
C SER A 290 17.32 -4.48 6.00
N ASN A 291 16.72 -3.29 5.86
CA ASN A 291 16.29 -2.74 4.57
C ASN A 291 17.49 -2.16 3.81
N ALA A 292 17.44 -2.14 2.48
CA ALA A 292 18.52 -1.55 1.69
C ALA A 292 18.59 -0.02 1.85
N TYR A 293 17.45 0.66 1.88
CA TYR A 293 17.30 2.08 2.23
C TYR A 293 16.30 2.25 3.39
N SER A 294 16.34 3.40 4.06
CA SER A 294 15.27 3.80 4.99
C SER A 294 14.41 4.87 4.32
N LEU A 295 14.69 6.16 4.56
CA LEU A 295 14.06 7.27 3.85
C LEU A 295 14.83 7.55 2.55
N ASN A 296 14.16 7.41 1.41
CA ASN A 296 14.75 7.62 0.08
C ASN A 296 13.86 8.53 -0.79
N LEU A 297 14.03 9.84 -0.69
CA LEU A 297 13.51 10.77 -1.71
C LEU A 297 14.56 10.91 -2.80
N ASP A 298 14.22 10.45 -4.01
CA ASP A 298 15.12 10.44 -5.17
C ASP A 298 14.43 11.03 -6.40
N SER A 299 14.76 12.29 -6.71
CA SER A 299 14.24 12.99 -7.89
C SER A 299 15.03 12.75 -9.18
N TYR A 300 16.00 11.83 -9.15
CA TYR A 300 16.79 11.40 -10.30
C TYR A 300 16.75 9.87 -10.42
N TRP A 301 15.59 9.27 -10.13
CA TRP A 301 15.45 7.83 -10.04
C TRP A 301 15.75 7.16 -11.38
N ALA A 302 16.90 6.50 -11.45
CA ALA A 302 17.51 6.02 -12.70
C ALA A 302 16.70 4.93 -13.41
N SER A 303 15.84 4.20 -12.69
CA SER A 303 14.95 3.19 -13.29
C SER A 303 13.75 3.80 -14.02
N LYS A 304 13.63 5.12 -14.05
CA LYS A 304 12.66 5.86 -14.87
C LYS A 304 13.37 6.77 -15.85
N SER A 305 12.91 6.77 -17.10
CA SER A 305 13.30 7.78 -18.08
C SER A 305 12.90 9.18 -17.61
N ALA A 306 13.79 10.17 -17.77
CA ALA A 306 13.50 11.56 -17.42
C ALA A 306 12.24 12.07 -18.14
N ALA A 307 11.26 12.56 -17.38
CA ALA A 307 10.11 13.28 -17.90
C ALA A 307 10.50 14.74 -18.20
N SER A 308 9.86 15.35 -19.19
CA SER A 308 10.04 16.78 -19.47
C SER A 308 9.62 17.62 -18.27
N GLY A 309 10.35 18.70 -18.02
CA GLY A 309 10.09 19.64 -16.93
C GLY A 309 11.25 19.76 -15.95
N ALA A 310 11.17 20.79 -15.09
CA ALA A 310 12.24 21.17 -14.17
C ALA A 310 12.36 20.25 -12.93
N GLY A 311 11.40 19.36 -12.73
CA GLY A 311 11.26 18.53 -11.54
C GLY A 311 9.93 18.76 -10.82
N VAL A 312 9.48 17.73 -10.10
CA VAL A 312 8.34 17.84 -9.18
C VAL A 312 8.76 18.66 -7.96
N HIS A 313 7.92 19.62 -7.53
CA HIS A 313 8.16 20.37 -6.30
C HIS A 313 7.65 19.58 -5.09
N TYR A 314 8.51 19.40 -4.08
CA TYR A 314 8.15 18.73 -2.83
C TYR A 314 8.12 19.77 -1.69
N SER A 315 6.98 19.89 -1.02
CA SER A 315 6.83 20.89 0.05
C SER A 315 5.99 20.40 1.23
N GLY A 316 6.31 20.84 2.45
CA GLY A 316 5.55 20.46 3.65
C GLY A 316 5.54 18.95 3.88
N LEU A 317 6.73 18.31 3.81
CA LEU A 317 6.88 16.88 4.07
C LEU A 317 7.49 16.65 5.45
N SER A 318 6.80 15.88 6.29
CA SER A 318 7.25 15.58 7.66
C SER A 318 7.56 14.10 7.82
N PHE A 319 8.75 13.78 8.33
CA PHE A 319 9.22 12.43 8.65
C PHE A 319 9.55 12.36 10.14
N SER A 320 8.80 11.58 10.91
CA SER A 320 8.92 11.61 12.38
C SER A 320 8.85 10.24 13.06
N GLY A 321 9.71 10.01 14.06
CA GLY A 321 9.65 8.80 14.89
C GLY A 321 10.07 7.52 14.17
N TRP A 322 11.13 7.57 13.37
CA TRP A 322 11.64 6.42 12.62
C TRP A 322 12.68 5.65 13.44
N ARG A 323 12.57 4.32 13.48
CA ARG A 323 13.44 3.45 14.30
C ARG A 323 13.85 2.16 13.58
N GLY A 324 14.98 1.60 14.00
CA GLY A 324 15.51 0.31 13.58
C GLY A 324 16.85 0.42 12.85
N THR A 325 17.09 -0.45 11.87
CA THR A 325 18.37 -0.55 11.16
C THR A 325 18.25 -0.64 9.64
N ALA A 326 19.26 -0.12 8.95
CA ALA A 326 19.53 -0.37 7.54
C ALA A 326 20.62 -1.44 7.40
N ALA A 327 20.57 -2.24 6.32
CA ALA A 327 21.52 -3.33 6.11
C ALA A 327 22.98 -2.84 6.03
N ASN A 328 23.22 -1.70 5.37
CA ASN A 328 24.52 -1.05 5.28
C ASN A 328 24.37 0.47 5.17
N GLY A 329 24.31 1.13 6.33
CA GLY A 329 24.13 2.57 6.43
C GLY A 329 25.31 3.43 5.96
N LEU A 330 26.49 2.83 5.71
CA LEU A 330 27.64 3.53 5.14
C LEU A 330 27.44 3.76 3.63
N THR A 331 26.91 2.76 2.92
CA THR A 331 26.64 2.85 1.47
C THR A 331 25.27 3.43 1.14
N ARG A 332 24.29 3.17 1.99
CA ARG A 332 22.90 3.62 1.85
C ARG A 332 22.43 4.16 3.18
N GLY A 333 22.75 5.43 3.41
CA GLY A 333 22.37 6.12 4.63
C GLY A 333 20.87 6.05 4.93
N PRO A 334 20.49 6.06 6.22
CA PRO A 334 19.09 6.10 6.60
C PRO A 334 18.32 7.33 6.07
N ILE A 335 19.00 8.46 5.90
CA ILE A 335 18.41 9.65 5.29
C ILE A 335 19.06 9.90 3.93
N LYS A 336 18.29 9.73 2.86
CA LYS A 336 18.63 10.17 1.50
C LYS A 336 17.52 11.08 0.97
N VAL A 337 17.82 12.36 0.81
CA VAL A 337 16.87 13.38 0.32
C VAL A 337 17.50 14.15 -0.84
N ILE A 338 17.23 13.68 -2.05
CA ILE A 338 17.79 14.24 -3.30
C ILE A 338 16.67 14.89 -4.09
N CYS A 339 16.68 16.23 -4.09
CA CYS A 339 15.65 17.05 -4.72
C CYS A 339 16.13 17.66 -6.05
N PRO A 340 15.19 18.07 -6.95
CA PRO A 340 15.54 18.66 -8.23
C PRO A 340 16.37 19.94 -8.07
N ASP A 341 17.37 20.13 -8.94
CA ASP A 341 18.22 21.34 -8.93
C ASP A 341 17.43 22.62 -9.22
N ALA A 342 16.53 22.57 -10.19
CA ALA A 342 15.76 23.73 -10.64
C ALA A 342 14.53 24.00 -9.75
N VAL A 343 14.12 23.01 -8.95
CA VAL A 343 12.94 23.09 -8.08
C VAL A 343 13.28 22.45 -6.72
N PRO A 344 14.09 23.12 -5.87
CA PRO A 344 14.48 22.58 -4.57
C PRO A 344 13.29 22.22 -3.68
N CYS A 345 13.44 21.17 -2.86
CA CYS A 345 12.45 20.85 -1.83
C CYS A 345 12.46 21.93 -0.73
N THR A 346 11.29 22.26 -0.22
CA THR A 346 11.11 23.27 0.83
C THR A 346 10.26 22.74 1.96
N ASP A 347 10.42 23.25 3.18
CA ASP A 347 9.60 22.87 4.33
C ASP A 347 9.60 21.35 4.59
N ILE A 348 10.80 20.76 4.59
CA ILE A 348 11.01 19.35 4.94
C ILE A 348 11.38 19.25 6.42
N SER A 349 10.67 18.43 7.18
CA SER A 349 10.97 18.20 8.60
C SER A 349 11.37 16.74 8.83
N ILE A 350 12.52 16.53 9.48
CA ILE A 350 12.99 15.21 9.91
C ILE A 350 13.24 15.27 11.42
N THR A 351 12.38 14.63 12.20
CA THR A 351 12.44 14.64 13.66
C THR A 351 12.43 13.22 14.23
N ASP A 352 13.06 13.01 15.38
CA ASP A 352 13.09 11.70 16.06
C ASP A 352 13.46 10.53 15.12
N PHE A 353 14.48 10.74 14.28
CA PHE A 353 14.92 9.79 13.27
C PHE A 353 16.10 8.97 13.81
N ASN A 354 15.77 7.89 14.52
CA ASN A 354 16.71 7.04 15.25
C ASN A 354 16.98 5.75 14.47
N MET A 355 17.72 5.84 13.37
CA MET A 355 18.12 4.67 12.59
C MET A 355 19.60 4.35 12.76
N TRP A 356 19.94 3.06 12.72
CA TRP A 356 21.32 2.59 12.74
C TRP A 356 21.64 1.63 11.58
N THR A 357 22.81 1.00 11.64
CA THR A 357 23.30 0.07 10.61
C THR A 357 23.54 -1.31 11.20
N ASP A 358 23.20 -2.36 10.45
CA ASP A 358 23.52 -3.75 10.80
C ASP A 358 25.01 -4.04 10.65
N THR A 359 25.69 -3.31 9.75
CA THR A 359 27.10 -3.51 9.41
C THR A 359 27.90 -2.22 9.57
N GLY A 360 29.11 -2.34 10.10
CA GLY A 360 29.99 -1.18 10.35
C GLY A 360 29.67 -0.43 11.64
N LYS A 361 30.17 0.80 11.75
CA LYS A 361 30.08 1.65 12.96
C LYS A 361 29.65 3.09 12.67
N SER A 362 29.16 3.35 11.46
CA SER A 362 28.71 4.68 11.05
C SER A 362 27.67 4.58 9.95
N VAL A 363 26.90 5.65 9.81
CA VAL A 363 25.97 5.88 8.70
C VAL A 363 26.27 7.20 8.00
N VAL A 364 25.93 7.31 6.71
CA VAL A 364 26.17 8.51 5.90
C VAL A 364 24.86 9.01 5.31
N ASN A 365 24.28 10.04 5.94
CA ASN A 365 23.09 10.71 5.42
C ASN A 365 23.46 11.65 4.27
N THR A 366 22.61 11.74 3.25
CA THR A 366 22.88 12.55 2.05
C THR A 366 21.70 13.43 1.68
N CYS A 367 21.97 14.72 1.43
CA CYS A 367 20.96 15.70 1.06
C CYS A 367 21.43 16.53 -0.15
N ARG A 368 20.51 16.92 -1.04
CA ARG A 368 20.77 17.81 -2.18
C ARG A 368 19.53 18.65 -2.45
N ASN A 369 19.68 19.96 -2.61
CA ASN A 369 18.59 20.90 -2.89
C ASN A 369 17.37 20.77 -1.95
N ALA A 370 17.59 20.38 -0.70
CA ALA A 370 16.54 20.15 0.29
C ALA A 370 16.68 21.12 1.46
N TYR A 371 15.60 21.86 1.73
CA TYR A 371 15.52 22.89 2.77
C TYR A 371 14.47 22.54 3.82
N GLY A 372 14.80 22.82 5.08
CA GLY A 372 13.95 22.52 6.23
C GLY A 372 14.77 22.28 7.50
N SER A 373 14.41 21.26 8.28
CA SER A 373 15.06 20.98 9.56
C SER A 373 15.27 19.48 9.81
N GLY A 374 16.42 19.12 10.39
CA GLY A 374 16.79 17.74 10.72
C GLY A 374 17.74 17.07 9.73
N GLY A 375 18.50 16.08 10.23
CA GLY A 375 19.47 15.32 9.43
C GLY A 375 20.53 16.20 8.74
N CYS A 376 20.68 16.02 7.43
CA CYS A 376 21.61 16.77 6.57
C CYS A 376 20.97 17.95 5.82
N LEU A 377 19.71 18.28 6.13
CA LEU A 377 19.01 19.37 5.45
C LEU A 377 19.69 20.71 5.74
N LYS A 378 19.67 21.61 4.76
CA LYS A 378 19.94 23.04 5.03
C LYS A 378 18.70 23.66 5.66
N GLY A 379 18.88 24.74 6.41
CA GLY A 379 17.79 25.52 7.03
C GLY A 379 16.84 26.14 6.02
N SER A 380 16.54 27.44 6.14
CA SER A 380 15.74 28.13 5.13
C SER A 380 16.57 28.46 3.87
N GLY A 381 15.93 28.42 2.70
CA GLY A 381 16.51 28.80 1.41
C GLY A 381 15.73 28.25 0.22
N SER A 382 16.16 28.63 -0.98
CA SER A 382 15.47 28.32 -2.24
C SER A 382 16.42 28.11 -3.43
N GLY A 383 17.73 28.10 -3.20
CA GLY A 383 18.75 27.95 -4.24
C GLY A 383 19.16 26.48 -4.45
N SER A 384 19.92 26.20 -5.50
CA SER A 384 20.55 24.89 -5.62
C SER A 384 21.76 24.77 -4.71
N TYR A 385 22.03 23.57 -4.23
CA TYR A 385 23.28 23.24 -3.56
C TYR A 385 23.70 21.79 -3.89
N PRO A 386 25.02 21.52 -3.97
CA PRO A 386 25.51 20.20 -4.35
C PRO A 386 25.15 19.15 -3.29
N LEU A 387 25.31 17.87 -3.61
CA LEU A 387 25.18 16.80 -2.64
C LEU A 387 26.05 17.07 -1.40
N VAL A 388 25.45 17.11 -0.22
CA VAL A 388 26.15 17.15 1.06
C VAL A 388 25.97 15.82 1.78
N SER A 389 26.97 15.44 2.56
CA SER A 389 26.97 14.21 3.35
C SER A 389 27.18 14.54 4.83
N GLN A 390 26.49 13.83 5.70
CA GLN A 390 26.65 13.88 7.15
C GLN A 390 26.96 12.48 7.65
N THR A 391 28.14 12.29 8.23
CA THR A 391 28.51 11.02 8.87
C THR A 391 28.06 11.02 10.33
N VAL A 392 27.34 9.98 10.74
CA VAL A 392 26.99 9.74 12.15
C VAL A 392 27.72 8.48 12.59
N SER A 393 28.61 8.61 13.58
CA SER A 393 29.51 7.55 14.06
C SER A 393 29.11 6.95 15.42
N THR A 394 27.97 7.37 15.95
CA THR A 394 27.40 6.86 17.21
C THR A 394 25.96 6.46 16.99
N ALA A 395 25.57 5.28 17.47
CA ALA A 395 24.20 4.80 17.38
C ALA A 395 23.24 5.78 18.11
N PRO A 396 22.17 6.27 17.45
CA PRO A 396 21.17 7.09 18.12
C PRO A 396 20.53 6.34 19.29
N ALA A 397 20.30 7.03 20.41
CA ALA A 397 19.55 6.45 21.52
C ALA A 397 18.13 6.10 21.06
N GLY A 398 17.62 4.92 21.45
CA GLY A 398 16.27 4.48 21.06
C GLY A 398 16.12 4.06 19.60
N TYR A 399 17.22 3.73 18.90
CA TYR A 399 17.12 3.15 17.56
C TYR A 399 16.51 1.74 17.56
N ALA A 400 16.71 0.97 18.63
CA ALA A 400 16.10 -0.35 18.76
C ALA A 400 14.59 -0.23 19.00
N ALA A 401 13.82 -1.04 18.29
CA ALA A 401 12.37 -1.16 18.38
C ALA A 401 11.93 -2.64 18.40
N ALA A 402 10.71 -2.93 18.82
CA ALA A 402 10.18 -4.29 18.76
C ALA A 402 10.12 -4.79 17.29
N LYS A 403 10.37 -6.08 17.09
CA LYS A 403 10.20 -6.76 15.80
C LYS A 403 8.85 -7.47 15.74
N MET A 404 8.40 -7.80 14.53
CA MET A 404 7.23 -8.64 14.33
C MET A 404 7.62 -10.11 14.51
N GLU A 405 6.73 -10.91 15.11
CA GLU A 405 7.00 -12.35 15.33
C GLU A 405 7.05 -13.13 14.01
N ASN A 406 6.33 -12.66 12.99
CA ASN A 406 6.18 -13.32 11.70
C ASN A 406 7.14 -12.76 10.63
N ASP A 407 8.27 -12.16 11.03
CA ASP A 407 9.32 -11.73 10.09
C ASP A 407 9.80 -12.93 9.25
N LEU A 408 9.60 -12.87 7.93
CA LEU A 408 9.96 -13.98 7.05
C LEU A 408 11.47 -14.22 7.05
N GLN A 409 11.88 -15.48 7.23
CA GLN A 409 13.30 -15.85 7.22
C GLN A 409 13.86 -16.08 5.80
N SER A 410 12.97 -16.35 4.83
CA SER A 410 13.28 -16.46 3.41
C SER A 410 12.13 -15.87 2.59
N ASP A 411 12.42 -15.46 1.36
CA ASP A 411 11.38 -15.12 0.37
C ASP A 411 10.79 -16.39 -0.28
N PHE A 412 9.79 -16.19 -1.15
CA PHE A 412 9.07 -17.28 -1.84
C PHE A 412 9.64 -17.62 -3.23
N GLY A 413 10.77 -17.02 -3.63
CA GLY A 413 11.34 -17.23 -4.96
C GLY A 413 10.40 -16.78 -6.09
N THR A 414 10.57 -17.39 -7.27
CA THR A 414 9.80 -17.07 -8.49
C THR A 414 9.46 -18.29 -9.34
N ASP A 415 9.85 -19.49 -8.93
CA ASP A 415 9.82 -20.71 -9.75
C ASP A 415 8.96 -21.83 -9.17
N VAL A 416 8.35 -21.62 -8.00
CA VAL A 416 7.47 -22.55 -7.30
C VAL A 416 6.16 -21.89 -6.90
N GLU A 417 5.11 -22.71 -6.73
CA GLU A 417 3.82 -22.24 -6.22
C GLU A 417 3.97 -21.62 -4.83
N ILE A 418 3.38 -20.43 -4.65
CA ILE A 418 3.40 -19.69 -3.40
C ILE A 418 2.16 -20.07 -2.57
N PRO A 419 2.30 -20.47 -1.30
CA PRO A 419 1.17 -20.88 -0.47
C PRO A 419 0.31 -19.68 -0.05
N ILE A 420 -1.01 -19.88 -0.09
CA ILE A 420 -1.99 -18.90 0.37
C ILE A 420 -1.78 -18.60 1.87
N PRO A 421 -1.56 -17.34 2.28
CA PRO A 421 -1.45 -16.95 3.69
C PRO A 421 -2.81 -16.95 4.40
N ASP A 422 -2.78 -17.18 5.72
CA ASP A 422 -3.81 -16.64 6.60
C ASP A 422 -3.64 -15.12 6.72
N ILE A 423 -4.74 -14.40 6.92
CA ILE A 423 -4.70 -12.94 7.17
C ILE A 423 -4.23 -12.72 8.62
N PRO A 424 -3.14 -11.97 8.86
CA PRO A 424 -2.63 -11.78 10.21
C PRO A 424 -3.53 -10.83 11.01
N THR A 425 -3.33 -10.81 12.33
CA THR A 425 -4.06 -9.95 13.25
C THR A 425 -3.14 -8.99 14.00
N ILE A 426 -1.90 -8.81 13.54
CA ILE A 426 -0.95 -7.81 14.02
C ILE A 426 -0.14 -7.37 12.79
N PHE A 427 -0.09 -6.05 12.56
CA PHE A 427 0.61 -5.47 11.41
C PHE A 427 1.70 -4.47 11.81
N PHE A 428 1.68 -4.04 13.07
CA PHE A 428 2.69 -3.17 13.65
C PHE A 428 2.90 -3.52 15.13
N PRO A 429 4.14 -3.50 15.66
CA PRO A 429 4.40 -3.94 17.03
C PRO A 429 3.60 -3.16 18.08
N GLY A 430 2.86 -3.88 18.92
CA GLY A 430 2.06 -3.30 20.01
C GLY A 430 0.75 -2.65 19.57
N THR A 431 0.36 -2.79 18.31
CA THR A 431 -0.89 -2.24 17.77
C THR A 431 -1.83 -3.37 17.37
N ALA A 432 -3.05 -3.35 17.90
CA ALA A 432 -4.12 -4.24 17.45
C ALA A 432 -4.74 -3.71 16.15
N PRO A 433 -5.30 -4.58 15.28
CA PRO A 433 -5.99 -4.17 14.08
C PRO A 433 -7.17 -3.27 14.42
N ALA A 434 -7.47 -2.30 13.56
CA ALA A 434 -8.60 -1.41 13.73
C ALA A 434 -9.93 -2.18 13.64
N VAL A 435 -9.99 -3.20 12.77
CA VAL A 435 -11.16 -4.04 12.54
C VAL A 435 -10.80 -5.50 12.72
N LYS A 436 -11.57 -6.23 13.53
CA LYS A 436 -11.39 -7.69 13.67
C LYS A 436 -11.71 -8.40 12.36
N LEU A 437 -11.00 -9.50 12.08
CA LEU A 437 -11.33 -10.39 10.97
C LEU A 437 -12.80 -10.80 11.02
N LEU A 438 -13.48 -10.74 9.88
CA LEU A 438 -14.90 -11.06 9.79
C LEU A 438 -15.19 -12.53 10.14
N GLY A 439 -14.29 -13.44 9.74
CA GLY A 439 -14.36 -14.87 10.03
C GLY A 439 -13.95 -15.26 11.46
N ALA A 440 -13.54 -14.31 12.31
CA ALA A 440 -13.23 -14.57 13.72
C ALA A 440 -14.46 -14.48 14.64
N SER A 441 -15.67 -14.44 14.07
CA SER A 441 -16.96 -14.31 14.77
C SER A 441 -17.59 -15.63 15.19
#